data_AF-A0A7S1UQJ7-F1
#
_entry.id   AF-A0A7S1UQJ7-F1
#
_cell.length_a   1.000
_cell.length_b   1.000
_cell.length_c   1.000
_cell.angle_alpha   90.00
_cell.angle_beta   90.00
_cell.angle_gamma   90.00
#
_symmetry.space_group_name_H-M   'P 1'
#
loop_
_entity.id
_entity.type
_entity.pdbx_description
1 polymer ?
#
loop_
_entity_poly.entity_id
_entity_poly.type
_entity_poly.pdbx_seq_one_letter_code
_entity_poly.pdbx_strand_id
1 'polypeptide(L)'
;WYLRPTEELLQLLTKEDQSSANSRESQHQFDSETSIRVQCDEGDVLIVNTRLWWHRTEIPPQSTPSVSYARDFFMASSSLSPTSEEPGASMSNVDALYAANDIEAGTILFREDNMPDCELHRSKTDPNCEVVELEDADDEDGGMMAVVSIRKIAAGEFFCIAESDEDESCESDEEEEDDDDGN
;
A
#
# COMPACT_ATOMS: atom_id res chain seq x y z
N TRP A 1 -1.70 -23.46 7.36
CA TRP A 1 -1.06 -22.38 8.11
C TRP A 1 -0.87 -22.80 9.56
N TYR A 2 0.23 -22.38 10.19
CA TYR A 2 0.48 -22.60 11.60
C TYR A 2 0.56 -21.25 12.29
N LEU A 3 -0.18 -21.08 13.37
CA LEU A 3 -0.20 -19.88 14.19
C LEU A 3 0.28 -20.21 15.60
N ARG A 4 1.01 -19.30 16.22
CA ARG A 4 1.44 -19.42 17.61
C ARG A 4 1.32 -18.06 18.30
N PRO A 5 0.70 -17.98 19.48
CA PRO A 5 0.52 -16.71 20.17
C PRO A 5 1.86 -16.13 20.59
N THR A 6 1.98 -14.80 20.60
CA THR A 6 3.11 -14.13 21.27
C THR A 6 2.86 -14.05 22.78
N GLU A 7 3.92 -13.83 23.55
CA GLU A 7 3.80 -13.58 24.99
C GLU A 7 2.89 -12.38 25.29
N GLU A 8 2.94 -11.34 24.44
CA GLU A 8 2.06 -10.18 24.52
C GLU A 8 0.59 -10.57 24.44
N LEU A 9 0.22 -11.42 23.46
CA LEU A 9 -1.14 -11.91 23.33
C LEU A 9 -1.61 -12.72 24.54
N LEU A 10 -0.74 -13.59 25.07
CA LEU A 10 -1.07 -14.38 26.26
C LEU A 10 -1.33 -13.49 27.48
N GLN A 11 -0.54 -12.42 27.66
CA GLN A 11 -0.76 -11.46 28.73
C GLN A 11 -2.07 -10.69 28.57
N LEU A 12 -2.47 -10.35 27.33
CA LEU A 12 -3.74 -9.68 27.05
C LEU A 12 -4.93 -10.58 27.38
N LEU A 13 -4.91 -11.83 26.91
CA LEU A 13 -5.97 -12.81 27.20
C LEU A 13 -6.13 -13.06 28.70
N THR A 14 -5.00 -13.19 29.43
CA THR A 14 -5.02 -13.40 30.89
C THR A 14 -5.61 -12.20 31.65
N LYS A 15 -5.39 -10.98 31.16
CA LYS A 15 -5.95 -9.75 31.77
C LYS A 15 -7.46 -9.62 31.53
N GLU A 16 -7.94 -10.08 30.37
CA GLU A 16 -9.34 -10.00 29.97
C GLU A 16 -10.22 -11.04 30.70
N ASP A 17 -9.67 -12.23 30.95
CA ASP A 17 -10.34 -13.26 31.75
C ASP A 17 -10.50 -12.86 33.23
N GLN A 18 -9.61 -12.01 33.77
CA GLN A 18 -9.71 -11.51 35.14
C GLN A 18 -10.75 -10.39 35.31
N SER A 19 -11.06 -9.65 34.25
CA SER A 19 -12.10 -8.61 34.27
C SER A 19 -13.50 -9.17 34.01
N SER A 20 -13.61 -10.33 33.34
CA SER A 20 -14.87 -10.99 32.98
C SER A 20 -15.19 -12.20 33.86
N ALA A 21 -15.43 -11.97 35.15
CA ALA A 21 -15.61 -13.01 36.18
C ALA A 21 -16.89 -13.90 36.06
N ASN A 22 -17.49 -14.06 34.87
CA ASN A 22 -18.80 -14.73 34.74
C ASN A 22 -19.06 -15.56 33.47
N SER A 23 -18.04 -16.15 32.83
CA SER A 23 -18.32 -17.21 31.83
C SER A 23 -17.41 -18.43 32.00
N ARG A 24 -17.95 -19.44 32.68
CA ARG A 24 -17.43 -20.80 32.69
C ARG A 24 -17.83 -21.47 31.39
N GLU A 25 -16.89 -21.66 30.47
CA GLU A 25 -16.87 -22.80 29.54
C GLU A 25 -15.50 -22.88 28.85
N SER A 26 -14.66 -23.80 29.36
CA SER A 26 -13.51 -24.43 28.69
C SER A 26 -12.71 -23.59 27.68
N GLN A 27 -12.10 -22.48 28.11
CA GLN A 27 -11.05 -21.85 27.31
C GLN A 27 -9.80 -22.73 27.34
N HIS A 28 -9.47 -23.32 26.18
CA HIS A 28 -8.18 -23.92 25.95
C HIS A 28 -7.11 -22.87 26.29
N GLN A 29 -6.35 -23.13 27.36
CA GLN A 29 -5.29 -22.24 27.81
C GLN A 29 -4.18 -22.29 26.76
N PHE A 30 -4.15 -21.32 25.87
CA PHE A 30 -3.03 -21.13 24.97
C PHE A 30 -1.79 -20.83 25.81
N ASP A 31 -0.70 -21.52 25.51
CA ASP A 31 0.63 -21.21 26.02
C ASP A 31 1.54 -20.77 24.86
N SER A 32 2.77 -20.36 25.18
CA SER A 32 3.74 -19.88 24.19
C SER A 32 4.25 -20.98 23.26
N GLU A 33 3.97 -22.25 23.55
CA GLU A 33 4.32 -23.40 22.73
C GLU A 33 3.13 -23.89 21.88
N THR A 34 1.92 -23.42 22.17
CA THR A 34 0.70 -23.85 21.50
C THR A 34 0.72 -23.42 20.04
N SER A 35 0.84 -24.41 19.15
CA SER A 35 0.75 -24.21 17.71
C SER A 35 -0.61 -24.64 17.19
N ILE A 36 -1.33 -23.70 16.58
CA ILE A 36 -2.63 -23.93 15.96
C ILE A 36 -2.41 -24.17 14.49
N ARG A 37 -2.90 -25.31 13.98
CA ARG A 37 -2.95 -25.55 12.54
C ARG A 37 -4.28 -25.04 11.99
N VAL A 38 -4.21 -24.02 11.14
CA VAL A 38 -5.34 -23.49 10.38
C VAL A 38 -5.31 -24.09 8.97
N GLN A 39 -6.38 -24.80 8.60
CA GLN A 39 -6.62 -25.21 7.22
C GLN A 39 -7.15 -23.99 6.45
N CYS A 40 -6.57 -23.75 5.28
CA CYS A 40 -6.91 -22.63 4.40
C CYS A 40 -6.92 -23.21 3.00
N ASP A 41 -8.11 -23.28 2.41
CA ASP A 41 -8.35 -23.88 1.10
C ASP A 41 -8.36 -22.79 0.03
N GLU A 42 -8.48 -23.19 -1.25
CA GLU A 42 -8.52 -22.24 -2.36
C GLU A 42 -9.71 -21.27 -2.22
N GLY A 43 -9.43 -19.97 -2.29
CA GLY A 43 -10.44 -18.92 -2.12
C GLY A 43 -10.60 -18.40 -0.69
N ASP A 44 -10.02 -19.07 0.31
CA ASP A 44 -10.03 -18.59 1.69
C ASP A 44 -9.09 -17.39 1.88
N VAL A 45 -9.53 -16.45 2.73
CA VAL A 45 -8.71 -15.31 3.16
C VAL A 45 -8.44 -15.42 4.65
N LEU A 46 -7.17 -15.51 5.01
CA LEU A 46 -6.71 -15.57 6.40
C LEU A 46 -6.13 -14.22 6.82
N ILE A 47 -6.82 -13.50 7.70
CA ILE A 47 -6.33 -12.25 8.30
C ILE A 47 -5.72 -12.57 9.67
N VAL A 48 -4.47 -12.17 9.87
CA VAL A 48 -3.72 -12.41 11.12
C VAL A 48 -3.14 -11.09 11.60
N ASN A 49 -3.34 -10.78 12.88
CA ASN A 49 -2.58 -9.72 13.52
C ASN A 49 -1.14 -10.22 13.76
N THR A 50 -0.23 -9.88 12.83
CA THR A 50 1.16 -10.36 12.82
C THR A 50 2.01 -9.85 13.98
N ARG A 51 1.57 -8.82 14.71
CA ARG A 51 2.20 -8.39 15.97
C ARG A 51 1.92 -9.36 17.11
N LEU A 52 0.72 -9.92 17.15
CA LEU A 52 0.26 -10.77 18.25
C LEU A 52 0.39 -12.27 17.97
N TRP A 53 0.63 -12.63 16.70
CA TRP A 53 0.74 -14.01 16.27
C TRP A 53 1.98 -14.22 15.42
N TRP A 54 2.79 -15.20 15.81
CA TRP A 54 3.73 -15.84 14.90
C TRP A 54 2.95 -16.68 13.90
N HIS A 55 3.33 -16.61 12.61
CA HIS A 55 2.76 -17.47 11.59
C HIS A 55 3.86 -18.20 10.80
N ARG A 56 3.50 -19.39 10.31
CA ARG A 56 4.30 -20.16 9.35
C ARG A 56 3.36 -20.79 8.33
N THR A 57 3.71 -20.63 7.05
CA THR A 57 3.00 -21.28 5.95
C THR A 57 3.78 -22.51 5.53
N GLU A 58 3.05 -23.59 5.24
CA GLU A 58 3.61 -24.80 4.65
C GLU A 58 2.73 -25.16 3.48
N ILE A 59 3.31 -25.13 2.28
CA ILE A 59 2.65 -25.58 1.07
C ILE A 59 3.06 -27.04 0.88
N PRO A 60 2.12 -28.00 0.97
CA PRO A 60 2.45 -29.40 0.76
C PRO A 60 2.91 -29.64 -0.69
N PRO A 61 3.82 -30.60 -0.93
CA PRO A 61 4.21 -30.99 -2.28
C PRO A 61 2.98 -31.44 -3.10
N GLN A 62 2.86 -30.96 -4.33
CA GLN A 62 1.71 -31.26 -5.18
C GLN A 62 2.11 -31.31 -6.66
N SER A 63 1.30 -31.99 -7.48
CA SER A 63 1.53 -32.17 -8.91
C SER A 63 1.20 -30.92 -9.73
N THR A 64 0.35 -30.06 -9.22
CA THR A 64 -0.09 -28.81 -9.84
C THR A 64 0.54 -27.62 -9.11
N PRO A 65 0.91 -26.53 -9.80
CA PRO A 65 1.42 -25.35 -9.13
C PRO A 65 0.33 -24.73 -8.25
N SER A 66 0.74 -24.26 -7.07
CA SER A 66 -0.12 -23.50 -6.16
C SER A 66 0.57 -22.21 -5.78
N VAL A 67 -0.20 -21.12 -5.68
CA VAL A 67 0.31 -19.81 -5.26
C VAL A 67 -0.42 -19.40 -3.99
N SER A 68 0.34 -18.98 -2.99
CA SER A 68 -0.18 -18.25 -1.83
C SER A 68 0.42 -16.86 -1.84
N TYR A 69 -0.41 -15.85 -1.63
CA TYR A 69 0.02 -14.46 -1.58
C TYR A 69 -0.34 -13.87 -0.23
N ALA A 70 0.59 -13.11 0.36
CA ALA A 70 0.41 -12.44 1.64
C ALA A 70 0.60 -10.93 1.43
N ARG A 71 -0.31 -10.13 2.01
CA ARG A 71 -0.18 -8.68 2.12
C ARG A 71 -0.26 -8.27 3.57
N ASP A 72 0.64 -7.39 3.97
CA ASP A 72 0.56 -6.68 5.24
C ASP A 72 -0.24 -5.39 5.03
N PHE A 73 -1.13 -5.10 5.97
CA PHE A 73 -1.84 -3.84 6.01
C PHE A 73 -1.99 -3.38 7.46
N PHE A 74 -1.90 -2.07 7.65
CA PHE A 74 -2.10 -1.45 8.96
C PHE A 74 -3.51 -0.88 9.03
N MET A 75 -4.26 -1.27 10.06
CA MET A 75 -5.51 -0.61 10.39
C MET A 75 -5.21 0.58 11.29
N ALA A 76 -5.22 1.79 10.74
CA ALA A 76 -5.24 2.99 11.55
C ALA A 76 -6.53 2.97 12.39
N SER A 77 -6.39 3.03 13.72
CA SER A 77 -7.55 3.12 14.62
C SER A 77 -8.33 4.37 14.24
N SER A 78 -9.54 4.19 13.69
CA SER A 78 -10.46 5.27 13.33
C SER A 78 -11.01 6.03 14.55
N SER A 79 -10.38 5.89 15.72
CA SER A 79 -10.68 6.62 16.96
C SER A 79 -9.80 7.85 17.19
N LEU A 80 -8.90 8.18 16.26
CA LEU A 80 -8.14 9.43 16.30
C LEU A 80 -8.57 10.28 15.11
N SER A 81 -9.13 11.44 15.44
CA SER A 81 -9.44 12.51 14.50
C SER A 81 -8.28 12.79 13.55
N PRO A 82 -8.55 13.19 12.29
CA PRO A 82 -7.53 13.43 11.26
C PRO A 82 -6.80 14.76 11.50
N THR A 83 -6.06 14.85 12.60
CA THR A 83 -5.33 16.06 13.00
C THR A 83 -4.00 15.66 13.64
N SER A 84 -3.13 14.99 12.90
CA SER A 84 -1.66 14.98 13.11
C SER A 84 -1.04 14.08 12.05
N GLU A 85 -0.69 14.68 10.91
CA GLU A 85 0.29 14.09 10.01
C GLU A 85 1.66 14.26 10.64
N GLU A 86 2.16 13.21 11.29
CA GLU A 86 3.58 13.06 11.60
C GLU A 86 4.27 12.49 10.33
N PRO A 87 5.21 13.23 9.71
CA PRO A 87 5.89 12.79 8.50
C PRO A 87 6.99 11.82 8.88
N GLY A 88 6.70 10.52 8.92
CA GLY A 88 7.75 9.54 9.23
C GLY A 88 7.40 8.06 9.18
N ALA A 89 6.12 7.70 9.05
CA ALA A 89 5.73 6.30 8.92
C ALA A 89 4.46 6.09 8.07
N SER A 90 4.26 6.94 7.05
CA SER A 90 3.34 6.59 5.98
C SER A 90 3.99 5.46 5.18
N MET A 91 3.70 4.21 5.55
CA MET A 91 3.81 3.13 4.58
C MET A 91 2.69 3.37 3.58
N SER A 92 2.97 4.19 2.56
CA SER A 92 2.10 4.33 1.42
C SER A 92 2.14 2.99 0.69
N ASN A 93 1.09 2.20 0.84
CA ASN A 93 0.66 1.33 -0.23
C ASN A 93 0.32 2.24 -1.42
N VAL A 94 1.34 2.76 -2.10
CA VAL A 94 1.12 3.55 -3.30
C VAL A 94 0.50 2.56 -4.28
N ASP A 95 -0.73 2.82 -4.69
CA ASP A 95 -1.41 2.01 -5.69
C ASP A 95 -0.58 2.10 -6.97
N ALA A 96 0.20 1.05 -7.22
CA ALA A 96 1.06 0.96 -8.40
C ALA A 96 0.31 0.22 -9.49
N LEU A 97 0.20 0.84 -10.66
CA LEU A 97 -0.26 0.17 -11.86
C LEU A 97 0.90 -0.60 -12.50
N TYR A 98 0.66 -1.86 -12.85
CA TYR A 98 1.65 -2.75 -13.45
C TYR A 98 1.25 -3.15 -14.87
N ALA A 99 2.25 -3.31 -15.73
CA ALA A 99 2.06 -3.84 -17.06
C ALA A 99 1.66 -5.32 -17.00
N ALA A 100 0.46 -5.65 -17.50
CA ALA A 100 0.00 -7.04 -17.57
C ALA A 100 0.78 -7.88 -18.59
N ASN A 101 1.34 -7.25 -19.62
CA ASN A 101 2.08 -7.86 -20.71
C ASN A 101 3.22 -6.93 -21.14
N ASP A 102 4.11 -7.41 -22.00
CA ASP A 102 5.14 -6.58 -22.64
C ASP A 102 4.48 -5.50 -23.51
N ILE A 103 4.90 -4.25 -23.32
CA ILE A 103 4.40 -3.07 -24.04
C ILE A 103 5.54 -2.42 -24.81
N GLU A 104 5.32 -2.14 -26.09
CA GLU A 104 6.29 -1.45 -26.93
C GLU A 104 6.25 0.06 -26.72
N ALA A 105 7.34 0.76 -27.06
CA ALA A 105 7.40 2.22 -26.97
C ALA A 105 6.39 2.88 -27.92
N GLY A 106 5.81 4.00 -27.50
CA GLY A 106 4.79 4.76 -28.23
C GLY A 106 3.38 4.19 -28.14
N THR A 107 3.12 3.29 -27.17
CA THR A 107 1.80 2.69 -26.98
C THR A 107 0.97 3.54 -26.01
N ILE A 108 -0.27 3.87 -26.38
CA ILE A 108 -1.23 4.55 -25.50
C ILE A 108 -1.71 3.54 -24.44
N LEU A 109 -1.45 3.84 -23.18
CA LEU A 109 -1.80 3.01 -22.03
C LEU A 109 -3.19 3.34 -21.52
N PHE A 110 -3.40 4.63 -21.23
CA PHE A 110 -4.62 5.16 -20.66
C PHE A 110 -4.99 6.44 -21.40
N ARG A 111 -6.28 6.59 -21.67
CA ARG A 111 -6.90 7.85 -22.09
C ARG A 111 -7.63 8.42 -20.89
N GLU A 112 -7.90 9.72 -20.89
CA GLU A 112 -8.62 10.39 -19.80
C GLU A 112 -9.95 9.71 -19.42
N ASP A 113 -10.68 9.15 -20.40
CA ASP A 113 -11.97 8.46 -20.21
C ASP A 113 -11.85 7.06 -19.57
N ASN A 114 -10.67 6.45 -19.63
CA ASN A 114 -10.38 5.10 -19.17
C ASN A 114 -9.20 5.08 -18.17
N MET A 115 -8.87 6.24 -17.59
CA MET A 115 -7.87 6.37 -16.54
C MET A 115 -8.44 5.73 -15.27
N PRO A 116 -7.79 4.69 -14.70
CA PRO A 116 -8.17 4.20 -13.39
C PRO A 116 -7.99 5.30 -12.33
N ASP A 117 -8.84 5.30 -11.30
CA ASP A 117 -8.77 6.22 -10.15
C ASP A 117 -7.59 5.85 -9.24
N CYS A 118 -6.37 6.13 -9.72
CA CYS A 118 -5.13 5.91 -9.01
C CYS A 118 -4.03 6.87 -9.49
N GLU A 119 -3.07 7.14 -8.61
CA GLU A 119 -1.92 7.97 -8.94
C GLU A 119 -0.79 7.15 -9.58
N LEU A 120 -0.29 7.62 -10.72
CA LEU A 120 0.92 7.06 -11.33
C LEU A 120 2.15 7.47 -10.52
N HIS A 121 3.05 6.50 -10.29
CA HIS A 121 4.29 6.78 -9.60
C HIS A 121 5.16 7.76 -10.39
N ARG A 122 5.81 8.68 -9.69
CA ARG A 122 6.78 9.59 -10.31
C ARG A 122 8.21 9.08 -10.10
N SER A 123 9.05 9.18 -11.13
CA SER A 123 10.45 8.74 -11.10
C SER A 123 11.35 9.78 -11.74
N LYS A 124 12.34 10.29 -10.99
CA LYS A 124 13.38 11.20 -11.52
C LYS A 124 14.39 10.51 -12.45
N THR A 125 14.64 9.22 -12.23
CA THR A 125 15.83 8.55 -12.78
C THR A 125 15.55 7.64 -13.96
N ASP A 126 14.36 7.04 -14.00
CA ASP A 126 13.95 6.12 -15.07
C ASP A 126 12.41 6.13 -15.19
N PRO A 127 11.81 7.18 -15.78
CA PRO A 127 10.41 7.16 -16.17
C PRO A 127 10.21 6.23 -17.37
N ASN A 128 9.03 5.61 -17.48
CA ASN A 128 8.67 4.77 -18.62
C ASN A 128 7.39 5.21 -19.33
N CYS A 129 6.69 6.20 -18.79
CA CYS A 129 5.50 6.81 -19.34
C CYS A 129 5.63 8.34 -19.40
N GLU A 130 4.88 8.96 -20.30
CA GLU A 130 4.68 10.40 -20.38
C GLU A 130 3.20 10.72 -20.64
N VAL A 131 2.78 11.94 -20.31
CA VAL A 131 1.43 12.43 -20.60
C VAL A 131 1.49 13.27 -21.86
N VAL A 132 0.68 12.94 -22.86
CA VAL A 132 0.63 13.58 -24.18
C VAL A 132 -0.79 14.07 -24.45
N GLU A 133 -0.91 15.26 -25.01
CA GLU A 133 -2.17 15.78 -25.54
C GLU A 133 -2.41 15.20 -26.95
N LEU A 134 -3.52 14.50 -27.13
CA LEU A 134 -3.95 13.96 -28.42
C LEU A 134 -4.88 14.96 -29.10
N GLU A 135 -4.52 15.33 -30.34
CA GLU A 135 -5.41 16.07 -31.23
C GLU A 135 -6.50 15.12 -31.74
N ASP A 136 -7.66 15.10 -31.08
CA ASP A 136 -8.83 14.43 -31.64
C ASP A 136 -9.43 15.29 -32.76
N ALA A 137 -9.70 14.65 -33.91
CA ALA A 137 -10.14 15.32 -35.13
C ALA A 137 -11.52 16.01 -35.01
N ASP A 138 -12.21 15.80 -33.89
CA ASP A 138 -13.59 16.25 -33.64
C ASP A 138 -13.71 17.30 -32.51
N ASP A 139 -12.63 17.64 -31.79
CA ASP A 139 -12.66 18.64 -30.71
C ASP A 139 -11.96 19.95 -31.11
N GLU A 140 -12.75 21.01 -31.29
CA GLU A 140 -12.26 22.38 -31.59
C GLU A 140 -11.70 23.10 -30.35
N ASP A 141 -11.83 22.54 -29.13
CA ASP A 141 -11.63 23.29 -27.86
C ASP A 141 -10.67 22.65 -26.83
N GLY A 142 -9.88 21.63 -27.18
CA GLY A 142 -8.80 21.12 -26.32
C GLY A 142 -8.56 19.63 -26.53
N GLY A 143 -7.29 19.23 -26.70
CA GLY A 143 -6.95 17.83 -26.95
C GLY A 143 -7.16 16.94 -25.72
N MET A 144 -7.43 15.66 -25.95
CA MET A 144 -7.59 14.67 -24.87
C MET A 144 -6.23 14.27 -24.31
N MET A 145 -6.08 14.24 -22.98
CA MET A 145 -4.83 13.78 -22.36
C MET A 145 -4.75 12.25 -22.36
N ALA A 146 -3.59 11.72 -22.71
CA ALA A 146 -3.31 10.29 -22.71
C ALA A 146 -1.92 9.98 -22.14
N VAL A 147 -1.81 8.84 -21.46
CA VAL A 147 -0.53 8.32 -20.96
C VAL A 147 0.06 7.38 -22.01
N VAL A 148 1.28 7.66 -22.46
CA VAL A 148 1.98 6.92 -23.52
C VAL A 148 3.29 6.36 -23.00
N SER A 149 3.66 5.15 -23.43
CA SER A 149 4.96 4.56 -23.09
C SER A 149 6.11 5.24 -23.85
N ILE A 150 7.16 5.68 -23.17
CA ILE A 150 8.35 6.28 -23.83
C ILE A 150 9.42 5.24 -24.20
N ARG A 151 9.37 4.07 -23.54
CA ARG A 151 10.27 2.94 -23.80
C ARG A 151 9.50 1.63 -23.72
N LYS A 152 10.17 0.52 -24.07
CA LYS A 152 9.62 -0.82 -23.86
C LYS A 152 9.45 -1.08 -22.36
N ILE A 153 8.30 -1.62 -21.99
CA ILE A 153 7.93 -1.97 -20.61
C ILE A 153 7.71 -3.48 -20.55
N ALA A 154 8.38 -4.17 -19.64
CA ALA A 154 8.23 -5.62 -19.50
C ALA A 154 6.98 -5.98 -18.69
N ALA A 155 6.41 -7.17 -18.93
CA ALA A 155 5.33 -7.69 -18.10
C ALA A 155 5.74 -7.72 -16.62
N GLY A 156 4.91 -7.13 -15.75
CA GLY A 156 5.14 -6.99 -14.31
C GLY A 156 5.96 -5.75 -13.90
N GLU A 157 6.38 -4.91 -14.85
CA GLU A 157 7.00 -3.62 -14.55
C GLU A 157 5.91 -2.58 -14.17
N PHE A 158 6.20 -1.68 -13.22
CA PHE A 158 5.27 -0.64 -12.80
C PHE A 158 5.33 0.56 -13.75
N PHE A 159 4.21 1.23 -13.96
CA PHE A 159 4.16 2.47 -14.74
C PHE A 159 4.65 3.66 -13.90
N CYS A 160 5.54 4.45 -14.48
CA CYS A 160 6.04 5.66 -13.85
C CYS A 160 6.20 6.81 -14.84
N ILE A 161 5.81 8.01 -14.40
CA ILE A 161 5.96 9.26 -15.15
C ILE A 161 7.13 10.08 -14.60
N ALA A 162 7.64 11.03 -15.38
CA ALA A 162 8.63 11.97 -14.88
C ALA A 162 8.04 12.85 -13.77
N GLU A 163 8.86 13.25 -12.81
CA GLU A 163 8.48 14.35 -11.91
C GLU A 163 8.36 15.63 -12.73
N SER A 164 7.27 16.37 -12.49
CA SER A 164 7.08 17.69 -13.07
C SER A 164 7.78 18.68 -12.13
N ASP A 165 8.60 19.59 -12.65
CA ASP A 165 9.37 20.56 -11.85
C ASP A 165 8.51 21.57 -11.05
N GLU A 166 7.17 21.44 -11.07
CA GLU A 166 6.21 22.33 -10.41
C GLU A 166 5.87 21.93 -8.96
N ASP A 167 6.36 20.77 -8.47
CA ASP A 167 6.11 20.29 -7.09
C ASP A 167 7.12 20.85 -6.05
N GLU A 168 7.90 21.89 -6.38
CA GLU A 168 8.72 22.65 -5.43
C GLU A 168 8.09 24.02 -5.09
N SER A 169 6.99 24.05 -4.32
CA SER A 169 6.53 25.31 -3.71
C SER A 169 5.74 25.13 -2.41
N CYS A 170 6.40 25.29 -1.25
CA CYS A 170 5.81 25.91 -0.05
C CYS A 170 6.91 26.41 0.90
N GLU A 171 7.40 27.60 0.58
CA GLU A 171 7.66 28.76 1.45
C GLU A 171 7.98 28.49 2.95
N SER A 172 9.20 28.84 3.35
CA SER A 172 9.44 29.50 4.64
C SER A 172 10.12 30.83 4.36
N ASP A 173 9.31 31.79 3.94
CA ASP A 173 9.55 33.21 4.19
C ASP A 173 9.10 33.54 5.63
N GLU A 174 9.61 34.66 6.15
CA GLU A 174 9.38 35.29 7.47
C GLU A 174 10.47 34.93 8.53
N GLU A 175 11.35 35.83 9.00
CA GLU A 175 11.35 37.30 8.98
C GLU A 175 12.78 37.89 8.90
N GLU A 176 12.95 38.91 8.06
CA GLU A 176 14.02 39.90 8.16
C GLU A 176 13.72 40.85 9.33
N GLU A 177 14.48 40.79 10.43
CA GLU A 177 14.60 41.90 11.37
C GLU A 177 15.85 42.71 10.99
N ASP A 178 15.66 43.72 10.13
CA ASP A 178 16.63 44.79 9.92
C ASP A 178 16.16 46.09 10.58
N ASP A 179 17.16 46.80 11.11
CA ASP A 179 17.26 48.21 11.50
C ASP A 179 16.77 48.62 12.90
N ASP A 180 17.63 48.97 13.86
CA ASP A 180 18.66 50.06 13.91
C ASP A 180 18.13 51.38 14.52
N ASP A 181 18.96 51.90 15.42
CA ASP A 181 19.09 53.26 15.96
C ASP A 181 17.95 54.00 16.71
N GLY A 182 18.22 54.23 18.02
CA GLY A 182 18.50 55.58 18.52
C GLY A 182 17.34 56.52 18.90
N ASN A 183 17.11 56.69 20.22
CA ASN A 183 17.18 57.98 20.96
C ASN A 183 16.70 57.84 22.42
#